data_AF-A0A9E2I479-F1
#
_entry.id   AF-A0A9E2I479-F1
#
_cell.length_a   1.000
_cell.length_b   1.000
_cell.length_c   1.000
_cell.angle_alpha   90.00
_cell.angle_beta   90.00
_cell.angle_gamma   90.00
#
_symmetry.space_group_name_H-M   'P 1'
#
loop_
_entity.id
_entity.type
_entity.pdbx_description
1 polymer ?
#
loop_
_entity_poly.entity_id
_entity_poly.type
_entity_poly.pdbx_seq_one_letter_code
_entity_poly.pdbx_strand_id
1 'polypeptide(L)'
;MQCERQHFSELEALAQRCGLLLTLDGLMPEGGEPQLWVIRELQTGWTLRSGWMNCQDEKAFIEFLQPIAALNLPVKAVMSDKQRALLLAVQEVFPNGLHGFCQFHYLNNAAEPIAQADEQMKIELLQTVRGEVGDLIRQNITHSQTGVYRS
;
A
#
# COMPACT_ATOMS: atom_id res chain seq x y z
N MET A 1 0.73 -11.41 19.74
CA MET A 1 2.20 -11.42 19.61
C MET A 1 2.73 -12.87 19.65
N GLN A 2 2.41 -13.71 18.67
CA GLN A 2 2.90 -15.11 18.69
C GLN A 2 3.43 -15.61 17.33
N CYS A 3 3.26 -14.83 16.26
CA CYS A 3 3.75 -15.16 14.92
C CYS A 3 5.19 -14.65 14.66
N GLU A 4 5.63 -13.59 15.35
CA GLU A 4 6.85 -12.81 15.02
C GLU A 4 8.19 -13.52 15.35
N ARG A 5 8.19 -14.73 15.92
CA ARG A 5 9.44 -15.39 16.39
C ARG A 5 9.67 -16.79 15.83
N GLN A 6 8.82 -17.28 14.94
CA GLN A 6 8.96 -18.65 14.42
C GLN A 6 10.29 -18.88 13.68
N HIS A 7 10.88 -17.81 13.13
CA HIS A 7 12.06 -17.86 12.27
C HIS A 7 13.26 -17.07 12.80
N PHE A 8 13.31 -16.78 14.12
CA PHE A 8 14.31 -15.86 14.65
C PHE A 8 15.76 -16.36 14.44
N SER A 9 16.03 -17.65 14.70
CA SER A 9 17.37 -18.21 14.50
C SER A 9 17.84 -18.16 13.04
N GLU A 10 16.90 -18.32 12.10
CA GLU A 10 17.19 -18.27 10.67
C GLU A 10 17.37 -16.83 10.19
N LEU A 11 16.63 -15.89 10.78
CA LEU A 11 16.79 -14.46 10.56
C LEU A 11 18.15 -13.98 11.06
N GLU A 12 18.59 -14.43 12.24
CA GLU A 12 19.93 -14.14 12.77
C GLU A 12 21.03 -14.65 11.84
N ALA A 13 20.91 -15.90 11.38
CA ALA A 13 21.86 -16.49 10.44
C ALA A 13 21.91 -15.72 9.11
N LEU A 14 20.75 -15.30 8.59
CA LEU A 14 20.67 -14.46 7.40
C LEU A 14 21.35 -13.11 7.62
N ALA A 15 21.03 -12.44 8.73
CA ALA A 15 21.60 -11.14 9.07
C ALA A 15 23.12 -11.21 9.19
N GLN A 16 23.67 -12.24 9.83
CA GLN A 16 25.12 -12.41 9.94
C GLN A 16 25.79 -12.67 8.60
N ARG A 17 25.14 -13.40 7.69
CA ARG A 17 25.70 -13.77 6.38
C ARG A 17 25.73 -12.61 5.40
N CYS A 18 24.65 -11.85 5.29
CA CYS A 18 24.52 -10.80 4.26
C CYS A 18 23.92 -9.48 4.77
N GLY A 19 23.47 -9.44 6.02
CA GLY A 19 22.66 -8.35 6.55
C GLY A 19 21.21 -8.41 6.08
N LEU A 20 20.35 -7.73 6.82
CA LEU A 20 18.92 -7.65 6.54
C LEU A 20 18.63 -6.58 5.50
N LEU A 21 17.72 -6.90 4.60
CA LEU A 21 17.09 -5.98 3.67
C LEU A 21 15.64 -5.84 4.09
N LEU A 22 15.22 -4.64 4.49
CA LEU A 22 13.88 -4.43 5.03
C LEU A 22 12.97 -3.77 4.01
N THR A 23 11.71 -4.17 3.97
CA THR A 23 10.64 -3.46 3.25
C THR A 23 9.60 -2.95 4.24
N LEU A 24 9.20 -1.69 4.09
CA LEU A 24 8.17 -1.05 4.92
C LEU A 24 7.02 -0.63 4.00
N ASP A 25 5.85 -1.20 4.25
CA ASP A 25 4.65 -0.95 3.45
C ASP A 25 3.48 -0.58 4.36
N GLY A 26 2.78 0.49 3.99
CA GLY A 26 1.52 0.90 4.60
C GLY A 26 0.33 0.40 3.79
N LEU A 27 -0.51 -0.43 4.40
CA LEU A 27 -1.75 -0.95 3.82
C LEU A 27 -2.94 -0.17 4.37
N MET A 28 -3.73 0.44 3.48
CA MET A 28 -4.92 1.19 3.84
C MET A 28 -6.15 0.26 3.79
N PRO A 29 -6.81 -0.06 4.91
CA PRO A 29 -8.06 -0.81 4.90
C PRO A 29 -9.20 0.06 4.36
N GLU A 30 -10.21 -0.58 3.79
CA GLU A 30 -11.47 0.08 3.47
C GLU A 30 -12.19 0.51 4.75
N GLY A 31 -12.78 1.72 4.77
CA GLY A 31 -13.64 2.18 5.88
C GLY A 31 -13.05 3.22 6.83
N GLY A 32 -11.88 3.81 6.54
CA GLY A 32 -11.31 4.91 7.34
C GLY A 32 -10.62 4.47 8.63
N GLU A 33 -10.38 3.16 8.78
CA GLU A 33 -9.55 2.60 9.84
C GLU A 33 -8.09 3.08 9.74
N PRO A 34 -7.34 3.05 10.85
CA PRO A 34 -5.91 3.39 10.85
C PRO A 34 -5.13 2.58 9.81
N GLN A 35 -4.04 3.13 9.27
CA GLN A 35 -3.24 2.40 8.28
C GLN A 35 -2.48 1.25 8.97
N LEU A 36 -2.52 0.05 8.39
CA LEU A 36 -1.73 -1.09 8.86
C LEU A 36 -0.33 -1.01 8.27
N TRP A 37 0.69 -0.94 9.11
CA TRP A 37 2.08 -0.97 8.68
C TRP A 37 2.69 -2.34 8.88
N VAL A 38 3.50 -2.77 7.90
CA VAL A 38 4.19 -4.05 7.94
C VAL A 38 5.66 -3.86 7.57
N ILE A 39 6.54 -4.47 8.38
CA ILE A 39 7.98 -4.58 8.14
C ILE A 39 8.30 -6.03 7.80
N ARG A 40 8.91 -6.25 6.65
CA ARG A 40 9.36 -7.59 6.22
C ARG A 40 10.85 -7.60 5.92
N GLU A 41 11.46 -8.77 6.04
CA GLU A 41 12.74 -9.05 5.40
C GLU A 41 12.48 -9.43 3.93
N LEU A 42 13.21 -8.79 3.02
CA LEU A 42 12.95 -8.82 1.58
C LEU A 42 13.19 -10.18 0.93
N GLN A 43 14.26 -10.89 1.31
CA GLN A 43 14.66 -12.13 0.64
C GLN A 43 13.78 -13.33 1.01
N THR A 44 13.35 -13.38 2.26
CA THR A 44 12.55 -14.46 2.85
C THR A 44 11.06 -14.16 2.83
N GLY A 45 10.68 -12.87 2.78
CA GLY A 45 9.30 -12.42 2.93
C GLY A 45 8.79 -12.49 4.37
N TRP A 46 9.64 -12.78 5.36
CA TRP A 46 9.21 -12.89 6.75
C TRP A 46 8.79 -11.54 7.31
N THR A 47 7.59 -11.50 7.88
CA THR A 47 7.10 -10.35 8.63
C THR A 47 7.81 -10.26 9.97
N LEU A 48 8.59 -9.20 10.14
CA LEU A 48 9.30 -8.91 11.39
C LEU A 48 8.42 -8.15 12.38
N ARG A 49 7.55 -7.28 11.86
CA ARG A 49 6.60 -6.51 12.67
C ARG A 49 5.40 -6.10 11.83
N SER A 50 4.24 -6.07 12.46
CA SER A 50 3.05 -5.41 11.92
C SER A 50 2.32 -4.62 13.00
N GLY A 51 1.70 -3.50 12.65
CA GLY A 51 0.90 -2.74 13.60
C GLY A 51 0.06 -1.65 12.98
N TRP A 52 -1.07 -1.37 13.61
CA TRP A 52 -1.95 -0.27 13.26
C TRP A 52 -1.32 1.05 13.71
N MET A 53 -1.25 2.03 12.80
CA MET A 53 -0.70 3.35 13.09
C MET A 53 -1.75 4.43 12.84
N ASN A 54 -2.17 5.10 13.93
CA ASN A 54 -3.13 6.21 13.90
C ASN A 54 -2.48 7.54 13.49
N CYS A 55 -1.15 7.62 13.61
CA CYS A 55 -0.33 8.76 13.22
C CYS A 55 0.86 8.27 12.40
N GLN A 56 1.30 9.08 11.44
CA GLN A 56 2.42 8.76 10.54
C GLN A 56 3.39 9.94 10.48
N ASP A 57 3.66 10.52 11.64
CA ASP A 57 4.77 11.44 11.83
C ASP A 57 6.08 10.69 12.08
N GLU A 58 7.18 11.44 12.10
CA GLU A 58 8.53 10.90 12.25
C GLU A 58 8.69 10.12 13.57
N LYS A 59 8.15 10.66 14.67
CA LYS A 59 8.23 10.05 15.99
C LYS A 59 7.50 8.70 16.02
N ALA A 60 6.30 8.63 15.46
CA ALA A 60 5.52 7.41 15.38
C ALA A 60 6.27 6.32 14.59
N PHE A 61 6.94 6.69 13.49
CA PHE A 61 7.77 5.75 12.73
C PHE A 61 9.02 5.31 13.49
N ILE A 62 9.70 6.22 14.19
CA ILE A 62 10.85 5.86 15.04
C ILE A 62 10.41 4.82 16.06
N GLU A 63 9.34 5.08 16.82
CA GLU A 63 8.78 4.12 17.80
C GLU A 63 8.37 2.79 17.15
N PHE A 64 7.92 2.82 15.90
CA PHE A 64 7.59 1.63 15.13
C PHE A 64 8.83 0.85 14.64
N LEU A 65 9.97 1.50 14.44
CA LEU A 65 11.20 0.85 13.96
C LEU A 65 12.13 0.41 15.10
N GLN A 66 12.07 1.08 16.26
CA GLN A 66 12.96 0.85 17.40
C GLN A 66 13.05 -0.62 17.86
N PRO A 67 11.96 -1.39 17.98
CA PRO A 67 12.04 -2.80 18.34
C PRO A 67 12.84 -3.66 17.37
N ILE A 68 12.90 -3.30 16.08
CA ILE A 68 13.74 -4.00 15.10
C ILE A 68 15.21 -3.61 15.28
N ALA A 69 15.51 -2.34 15.50
CA ALA A 69 16.86 -1.88 15.81
C ALA A 69 17.40 -2.51 17.11
N ALA A 70 16.55 -2.68 18.11
CA ALA A 70 16.88 -3.31 19.38
C ALA A 70 17.27 -4.79 19.27
N LEU A 71 16.99 -5.46 18.13
CA LEU A 71 17.48 -6.81 17.85
C LEU A 71 19.00 -6.82 17.59
N ASN A 72 19.63 -5.66 17.36
CA ASN A 72 21.06 -5.52 17.06
C ASN A 72 21.53 -6.36 15.86
N LEU A 73 20.62 -6.64 14.92
CA LEU A 73 20.94 -7.34 13.69
C LEU A 73 21.38 -6.32 12.62
N PRO A 74 22.42 -6.63 11.82
CA PRO A 74 22.91 -5.71 10.80
C PRO A 74 21.86 -5.49 9.71
N VAL A 75 21.34 -4.25 9.61
CA VAL A 75 20.47 -3.81 8.51
C VAL A 75 21.31 -3.14 7.43
N LYS A 76 21.26 -3.65 6.21
CA LYS A 76 22.04 -3.13 5.06
C LYS A 76 21.27 -2.14 4.23
N ALA A 77 19.98 -2.39 4.06
CA ALA A 77 19.12 -1.48 3.33
C ALA A 77 17.68 -1.53 3.82
N VAL A 78 16.99 -0.41 3.61
CA VAL A 78 15.57 -0.25 3.89
C VAL A 78 14.90 0.29 2.62
N MET A 79 13.84 -0.39 2.18
CA MET A 79 12.99 0.01 1.08
C MET A 79 11.65 0.49 1.65
N SER A 80 11.23 1.69 1.26
CA SER A 80 9.97 2.25 1.73
C SER A 80 9.36 3.24 0.73
N ASP A 81 8.18 3.73 1.09
CA ASP A 81 7.53 4.81 0.34
C ASP A 81 8.23 6.15 0.52
N LYS A 82 7.93 7.06 -0.41
CA LYS A 82 8.46 8.42 -0.42
C LYS A 82 7.68 9.34 0.54
N GLN A 83 7.57 8.93 1.79
CA GLN A 83 6.97 9.73 2.86
C GLN A 83 8.07 10.40 3.68
N ARG A 84 8.07 11.74 3.77
CA ARG A 84 9.16 12.49 4.42
C ARG A 84 9.41 12.06 5.86
N ALA A 85 8.34 11.89 6.65
CA ALA A 85 8.42 11.41 8.03
C ALA A 85 9.10 10.04 8.14
N LEU A 86 8.78 9.13 7.23
CA LEU A 86 9.36 7.79 7.19
C LEU A 86 10.85 7.81 6.83
N LEU A 87 11.23 8.67 5.88
CA LEU A 87 12.64 8.82 5.48
C LEU A 87 13.50 9.30 6.65
N LEU A 88 13.02 10.30 7.40
CA LEU A 88 13.72 10.82 8.57
C LEU A 88 13.84 9.75 9.67
N ALA A 89 12.74 9.05 9.95
CA ALA A 89 12.72 7.97 10.93
C ALA A 89 13.68 6.81 10.58
N VAL A 90 13.72 6.40 9.30
CA VAL A 90 14.65 5.37 8.84
C VAL A 90 16.10 5.83 8.96
N GLN A 91 16.39 7.09 8.60
CA GLN A 91 17.73 7.66 8.75
C GLN A 91 18.16 7.74 10.22
N GLU A 92 17.25 8.06 11.14
CA GLU A 92 17.54 8.09 12.58
C GLU A 92 17.80 6.68 13.13
N VAL A 93 16.95 5.72 12.78
CA VAL A 93 16.99 4.37 13.38
C VAL A 93 18.05 3.48 12.72
N PHE A 94 18.31 3.65 11.43
CA PHE A 94 19.28 2.86 10.65
C PHE A 94 20.26 3.77 9.89
N PRO A 95 21.08 4.57 10.59
CA PRO A 95 21.89 5.63 9.98
C PRO A 95 22.96 5.12 8.98
N ASN A 96 23.34 3.85 9.10
CA ASN A 96 24.34 3.21 8.22
C ASN A 96 23.71 2.36 7.10
N GLY A 97 22.37 2.24 7.09
CA GLY A 97 21.65 1.49 6.07
C GLY A 97 21.44 2.32 4.81
N LEU A 98 21.55 1.68 3.65
CA LEU A 98 21.12 2.30 2.39
C LEU A 98 19.60 2.46 2.39
N HIS A 99 19.09 3.54 1.82
CA HIS A 99 17.65 3.73 1.64
C HIS A 99 17.29 3.66 0.15
N GLY A 100 16.23 2.90 -0.16
CA GLY A 100 15.66 2.80 -1.49
C GLY A 100 14.16 3.10 -1.48
N PHE A 101 13.64 3.61 -2.59
CA PHE A 101 12.20 3.76 -2.76
C PHE A 101 11.58 2.47 -3.28
N CYS A 102 10.39 2.14 -2.77
CA CYS A 102 9.60 1.02 -3.28
C CYS A 102 9.21 1.28 -4.74
N GLN A 103 9.70 0.42 -5.66
CA GLN A 103 9.42 0.54 -7.10
C GLN A 103 7.93 0.40 -7.42
N PHE A 104 7.20 -0.39 -6.62
CA PHE A 104 5.77 -0.59 -6.82
C PHE A 104 4.99 0.72 -6.69
N HIS A 105 5.18 1.47 -5.60
CA HIS A 105 4.53 2.76 -5.42
C HIS A 105 5.03 3.80 -6.42
N TYR A 106 6.31 3.75 -6.82
CA TYR A 106 6.82 4.61 -7.88
C TYR A 106 6.10 4.37 -9.21
N LEU A 107 5.94 3.10 -9.63
CA LEU A 107 5.26 2.74 -10.87
C LEU A 107 3.77 3.09 -10.83
N ASN A 108 3.09 2.85 -9.70
CA ASN A 108 1.70 3.26 -9.54
C ASN A 108 1.56 4.79 -9.67
N ASN A 109 2.41 5.55 -8.98
CA ASN A 109 2.39 7.02 -9.09
C ASN A 109 2.70 7.52 -10.51
N ALA A 110 3.58 6.82 -11.24
CA ALA A 110 3.89 7.15 -12.64
C ALA A 110 2.74 6.80 -13.60
N ALA A 111 1.93 5.79 -13.28
CA ALA A 111 0.77 5.36 -14.06
C ALA A 111 -0.48 6.21 -13.77
N GLU A 112 -0.53 6.91 -12.63
CA GLU A 112 -1.68 7.71 -12.18
C GLU A 112 -2.22 8.67 -13.26
N PRO A 113 -1.39 9.45 -13.99
CA PRO A 113 -1.91 10.35 -15.03
C PRO A 113 -2.60 9.61 -16.19
N ILE A 114 -2.13 8.40 -16.51
CA ILE A 114 -2.71 7.57 -17.57
C ILE A 114 -4.05 7.00 -17.10
N ALA A 115 -4.12 6.50 -15.85
CA ALA A 115 -5.35 6.00 -15.27
C ALA A 115 -6.44 7.09 -15.19
N GLN A 116 -6.06 8.32 -14.83
CA GLN A 116 -6.97 9.46 -14.81
C GLN A 116 -7.52 9.81 -16.20
N ALA A 117 -6.66 9.78 -17.22
CA ALA A 117 -7.08 10.03 -18.60
C ALA A 117 -8.04 8.94 -19.12
N ASP A 118 -7.79 7.67 -18.79
CA ASP A 118 -8.65 6.54 -19.17
C ASP A 118 -10.03 6.62 -18.49
N GLU A 119 -10.08 6.95 -17.20
CA GLU A 119 -11.35 7.14 -16.49
C GLU A 119 -12.15 8.31 -17.07
N GLN A 120 -11.48 9.41 -17.41
CA GLN A 120 -12.12 10.56 -18.06
C GLN A 120 -12.70 10.18 -19.43
N MET A 121 -11.95 9.43 -20.24
CA MET A 121 -12.42 8.92 -21.53
C MET A 121 -13.64 8.00 -21.36
N LYS A 122 -13.62 7.11 -20.37
CA LYS A 122 -14.76 6.24 -20.04
C LYS A 122 -16.00 7.05 -19.65
N ILE A 123 -15.84 8.10 -18.85
CA ILE A 123 -16.95 9.00 -18.47
C ILE A 123 -17.54 9.67 -19.71
N GLU A 124 -16.70 10.22 -20.59
CA GLU A 124 -17.13 10.88 -21.83
C GLU A 124 -17.87 9.91 -22.77
N LEU A 125 -17.36 8.69 -22.94
CA LEU A 125 -18.03 7.65 -23.73
C LEU A 125 -19.40 7.30 -23.15
N LEU A 126 -19.50 7.13 -21.84
CA LEU A 126 -20.78 6.85 -21.17
C LEU A 126 -21.77 8.01 -21.31
N GLN A 127 -21.30 9.26 -21.29
CA GLN A 127 -22.13 10.45 -21.52
C GLN A 127 -22.66 10.48 -22.96
N THR A 128 -21.79 10.24 -23.95
CA THR A 128 -22.19 10.18 -25.37
C THR A 128 -23.21 9.09 -25.62
N VAL A 129 -22.95 7.86 -25.17
CA VAL A 129 -23.90 6.73 -25.34
C VAL A 129 -25.25 7.04 -24.67
N ARG A 130 -25.25 7.65 -23.48
CA ARG A 130 -26.49 8.09 -22.81
C ARG A 130 -27.20 9.20 -23.56
N GLY A 131 -26.47 10.12 -24.21
CA GLY A 131 -27.04 11.18 -25.03
C GLY A 131 -27.71 10.65 -26.29
N GLU A 132 -27.05 9.72 -26.99
CA GLU A 132 -27.51 9.18 -28.28
C GLU A 132 -28.61 8.12 -28.12
N VAL A 133 -28.53 7.27 -27.10
CA VAL A 133 -29.39 6.09 -26.94
C VAL A 133 -30.29 6.20 -25.71
N GLY A 134 -30.08 7.20 -24.84
CA GLY A 134 -30.82 7.33 -23.57
C GLY A 134 -32.32 7.53 -23.76
N ASP A 135 -32.75 8.20 -24.82
CA ASP A 135 -34.17 8.39 -25.11
C ASP A 135 -34.82 7.10 -25.63
N LEU A 136 -34.10 6.31 -26.43
CA LEU A 136 -34.54 4.98 -26.87
C LEU A 136 -34.62 3.98 -25.71
N ILE A 137 -33.68 4.03 -24.76
CA ILE A 137 -33.71 3.19 -23.56
C ILE A 137 -34.88 3.59 -22.65
N ARG A 138 -35.11 4.90 -22.44
CA ARG A 138 -36.23 5.40 -21.63
C ARG A 138 -37.58 5.02 -22.22
N GLN A 139 -37.76 5.15 -23.53
CA GLN A 139 -39.02 4.79 -24.21
C GLN A 139 -39.36 3.30 -24.12
N ASN A 140 -38.35 2.42 -24.19
CA ASN A 140 -38.54 0.97 -24.05
C ASN A 140 -38.92 0.56 -22.62
N ILE A 141 -38.40 1.25 -21.58
CA ILE A 141 -38.81 1.02 -20.19
C ILE A 141 -40.28 1.43 -19.96
N THR A 142 -40.73 2.53 -20.57
CA THR A 142 -42.12 2.96 -20.47
C THR A 142 -43.07 2.02 -21.21
N HIS A 143 -42.67 1.49 -22.37
CA HIS A 143 -43.47 0.51 -23.14
C HIS A 143 -43.50 -0.89 -22.49
N SER A 144 -42.45 -1.31 -21.77
CA SER A 144 -42.48 -2.58 -21.05
C SER A 144 -43.36 -2.55 -19.79
N GLN A 145 -43.59 -1.36 -19.21
CA GLN A 145 -44.48 -1.20 -18.05
C GLN A 145 -45.97 -1.04 -18.42
N THR A 146 -46.30 -0.57 -19.64
CA THR A 146 -47.69 -0.44 -20.10
C THR A 146 -48.27 -1.72 -20.71
N GLY A 147 -47.44 -2.74 -20.97
CA GLY A 147 -47.86 -4.03 -21.51
C GLY A 147 -48.38 -5.07 -20.50
N VAL A 148 -48.35 -4.79 -19.19
CA VAL A 148 -48.74 -5.75 -18.13
C VAL A 148 -50.18 -5.57 -17.63
N TYR A 149 -50.91 -4.54 -18.07
CA TYR A 149 -52.31 -4.32 -17.68
C TYR A 149 -53.21 -4.00 -18.89
N ARG A 150 -53.58 -5.02 -19.67
CA ARG A 150 -54.86 -5.05 -20.41
C ARG A 150 -55.36 -6.50 -20.52
N SER A 151 -56.11 -6.91 -19.49
CA SER A 151 -57.17 -7.93 -19.55
C SER A 151 -58.47 -7.30 -20.03
#